data_AF-A0A7X7QBU4-F1
#
_entry.id   AF-A0A7X7QBU4-F1
#
_cell.length_a   1.000
_cell.length_b   1.000
_cell.length_c   1.000
_cell.angle_alpha   90.00
_cell.angle_beta   90.00
_cell.angle_gamma   90.00
#
_symmetry.space_group_name_H-M   'P 1'
#
loop_
_entity.id
_entity.type
_entity.pdbx_description
1 polymer ?
#
loop_
_entity_poly.entity_id
_entity_poly.type
_entity_poly.pdbx_seq_one_letter_code
_entity_poly.pdbx_strand_id
1 'polypeptide(L)'
;IALHFGDPPYPVTVRDEVCDGFVIGGGVSQVLQQGTLAQAFDRPFWLQLVGTGLTTALSLQLGAILPMAQWPAVNCMNNYSDDLLAEPLVIAGGYAHVPEAPGLGIQVDEEALSRYRAETACELERPQALLSIVWPGGMVRHYADIHQVWTDGFAGNIPAQARGVTMKVTPDDGTPEWADLFARAQKAPVHDVA
;
A
#
# COMPACT_ATOMS: atom_id res chain seq x y z
N ILE A 1 -3.04 -16.49 4.94
CA ILE A 1 -2.07 -15.39 5.06
C ILE A 1 -1.37 -15.17 3.72
N ALA A 2 -1.17 -13.91 3.34
CA ALA A 2 -0.42 -13.54 2.13
C ALA A 2 0.85 -12.78 2.53
N LEU A 3 1.96 -13.02 1.84
CA LEU A 3 3.23 -12.35 2.08
C LEU A 3 3.72 -11.66 0.81
N HIS A 4 4.48 -10.58 0.94
CA HIS A 4 5.12 -9.96 -0.21
C HIS A 4 6.08 -10.96 -0.87
N PHE A 5 6.01 -11.06 -2.20
CA PHE A 5 6.83 -12.03 -2.91
C PHE A 5 8.32 -11.74 -2.69
N GLY A 6 9.05 -12.73 -2.18
CA GLY A 6 10.47 -12.62 -1.89
C GLY A 6 10.81 -12.17 -0.47
N ASP A 7 9.80 -11.90 0.37
CA ASP A 7 9.97 -11.63 1.80
C ASP A 7 8.99 -12.46 2.65
N PRO A 8 9.40 -13.60 3.21
CA PRO A 8 10.74 -14.20 3.15
C PRO A 8 11.16 -14.69 1.76
N PRO A 9 12.45 -15.02 1.55
CA PRO A 9 12.95 -15.49 0.25
C PRO A 9 12.11 -16.61 -0.34
N TYR A 10 11.76 -16.48 -1.61
CA TYR A 10 10.81 -17.37 -2.30
C TYR A 10 11.06 -18.88 -2.09
N PRO A 11 12.30 -19.40 -2.17
CA PRO A 11 12.55 -20.83 -1.93
C PRO A 11 12.16 -21.29 -0.51
N VAL A 12 12.33 -20.43 0.50
CA VAL A 12 11.91 -20.72 1.87
C VAL A 12 10.39 -20.75 1.95
N THR A 13 9.75 -19.74 1.36
CA THR A 13 8.30 -19.59 1.42
C THR A 13 7.56 -20.77 0.80
N VAL A 14 8.06 -21.26 -0.33
CA VAL A 14 7.50 -22.43 -1.02
C VAL A 14 7.83 -23.74 -0.29
N ARG A 15 9.07 -23.92 0.17
CA ARG A 15 9.51 -25.15 0.85
C ARG A 15 8.77 -25.38 2.17
N ASP A 16 8.62 -24.31 2.94
CA ASP A 16 8.10 -24.37 4.31
C ASP A 16 6.60 -23.99 4.38
N GLU A 17 5.98 -23.71 3.22
CA GLU A 17 4.56 -23.38 3.07
C GLU A 17 4.04 -22.28 4.02
N VAL A 18 4.86 -21.25 4.26
CA VAL A 18 4.56 -20.23 5.28
C VAL A 18 3.48 -19.22 4.87
N CYS A 19 2.94 -19.32 3.65
CA CYS A 19 1.80 -18.51 3.19
C CYS A 19 0.89 -19.25 2.20
N ASP A 20 -0.37 -18.81 2.13
CA ASP A 20 -1.37 -19.35 1.20
C ASP A 20 -1.26 -18.73 -0.20
N GLY A 21 -0.54 -17.62 -0.32
CA GLY A 21 -0.37 -16.90 -1.57
C GLY A 21 0.47 -15.64 -1.38
N PHE A 22 0.64 -14.89 -2.46
CA PHE A 22 1.58 -13.76 -2.47
C PHE A 22 0.89 -12.41 -2.62
N VAL A 23 1.64 -11.36 -2.32
CA VAL A 23 1.40 -10.00 -2.77
C VAL A 23 2.48 -9.68 -3.80
N ILE A 24 2.08 -9.44 -5.05
CA ILE A 24 2.99 -9.21 -6.18
C ILE A 24 2.72 -7.81 -6.75
N GLY A 25 3.78 -7.03 -6.93
CA GLY A 25 3.74 -5.70 -7.51
C GLY A 25 5.09 -5.32 -8.13
N GLY A 26 5.19 -4.08 -8.61
CA GLY A 26 6.40 -3.56 -9.26
C GLY A 26 6.25 -3.40 -10.78
N GLY A 27 7.37 -3.42 -11.50
CA GLY A 27 7.36 -3.28 -12.95
C GLY A 27 6.85 -4.52 -13.69
N VAL A 28 6.47 -4.36 -14.97
CA VAL A 28 5.92 -5.44 -15.81
C VAL A 28 6.78 -6.70 -15.78
N SER A 29 8.09 -6.58 -16.01
CA SER A 29 9.00 -7.73 -16.01
C SER A 29 9.03 -8.48 -14.69
N GLN A 30 8.99 -7.74 -13.57
CA GLN A 30 8.98 -8.33 -12.23
C GLN A 30 7.67 -9.05 -11.96
N VAL A 31 6.52 -8.41 -12.28
CA VAL A 31 5.20 -9.02 -12.07
C VAL A 31 5.05 -10.29 -12.91
N LEU A 32 5.48 -10.27 -14.17
CA LEU A 32 5.48 -11.46 -15.03
C LEU A 32 6.36 -12.58 -14.47
N GLN A 33 7.58 -12.24 -14.03
CA GLN A 33 8.50 -13.22 -13.45
C GLN A 33 7.93 -13.84 -12.18
N GLN A 34 7.48 -13.02 -11.23
CA GLN A 34 6.96 -13.49 -9.94
C GLN A 34 5.62 -14.23 -10.10
N GLY A 35 4.73 -13.75 -10.98
CA GLY A 35 3.47 -14.42 -11.29
C GLY A 35 3.68 -15.80 -11.93
N THR A 36 4.66 -15.93 -12.82
CA THR A 36 5.05 -17.23 -13.41
C THR A 36 5.62 -18.17 -12.35
N LEU A 37 6.44 -17.67 -11.43
CA LEU A 37 6.97 -18.47 -10.33
C LEU A 37 5.84 -18.94 -9.40
N ALA A 38 4.92 -18.04 -9.01
CA ALA A 38 3.76 -18.38 -8.19
C ALA A 38 2.90 -19.48 -8.83
N GLN A 39 2.71 -19.41 -10.16
CA GLN A 39 2.01 -20.43 -10.93
C GLN A 39 2.70 -21.80 -10.87
N ALA A 40 4.03 -21.86 -10.84
CA ALA A 40 4.75 -23.13 -10.77
C ALA A 40 4.48 -23.94 -9.49
N PHE A 41 3.85 -23.33 -8.48
CA PHE A 41 3.49 -23.97 -7.21
C PHE A 41 2.01 -23.73 -6.85
N ASP A 42 1.16 -23.43 -7.84
CA ASP A 42 -0.28 -23.22 -7.68
C ASP A 42 -0.63 -22.20 -6.58
N ARG A 43 0.19 -21.15 -6.41
CA ARG A 43 -0.01 -20.12 -5.38
C ARG A 43 -0.78 -18.92 -5.96
N PRO A 44 -2.00 -18.62 -5.49
CA PRO A 44 -2.70 -17.40 -5.88
C PRO A 44 -1.99 -16.16 -5.34
N PHE A 45 -2.29 -14.98 -5.89
CA PHE A 45 -1.72 -13.73 -5.40
C PHE A 45 -2.64 -12.51 -5.56
N TRP A 46 -2.42 -11.53 -4.68
CA TRP A 46 -2.90 -10.16 -4.83
C TRP A 46 -2.01 -9.43 -5.83
N LEU A 47 -2.61 -8.82 -6.84
CA LEU A 47 -1.89 -7.92 -7.73
C LEU A 47 -1.92 -6.50 -7.16
N GLN A 48 -0.81 -6.06 -6.57
CA GLN A 48 -0.69 -4.76 -5.90
C GLN A 48 0.05 -3.76 -6.80
N LEU A 49 -0.72 -2.95 -7.52
CA LEU A 49 -0.23 -1.91 -8.41
C LEU A 49 -1.00 -0.63 -8.13
N VAL A 50 -0.49 0.15 -7.17
CA VAL A 50 -1.15 1.38 -6.68
C VAL A 50 -0.89 2.54 -7.64
N GLY A 51 -1.96 3.22 -8.06
CA GLY A 51 -1.85 4.40 -8.90
C GLY A 51 -3.20 4.86 -9.46
N THR A 52 -3.14 5.70 -10.48
CA THR A 52 -4.33 6.23 -11.18
C THR A 52 -4.97 5.18 -12.10
N GLY A 53 -5.87 5.61 -12.98
CA GLY A 53 -6.47 4.77 -14.01
C GLY A 53 -5.44 4.14 -14.95
N LEU A 54 -4.29 4.80 -15.19
CA LEU A 54 -3.19 4.26 -15.99
C LEU A 54 -2.60 2.98 -15.36
N THR A 55 -2.26 3.04 -14.07
CA THR A 55 -1.73 1.89 -13.34
C THR A 55 -2.80 0.79 -13.21
N THR A 56 -4.06 1.19 -13.08
CA THR A 56 -5.19 0.25 -13.02
C THR A 56 -5.40 -0.49 -14.34
N ALA A 57 -5.32 0.21 -15.48
CA ALA A 57 -5.38 -0.41 -16.80
C ALA A 57 -4.21 -1.41 -17.00
N LEU A 58 -2.99 -1.05 -16.59
CA LEU A 58 -1.86 -1.98 -16.59
C LEU A 58 -2.12 -3.22 -15.71
N SER A 59 -2.66 -3.01 -14.52
CA SER A 59 -3.04 -4.10 -13.61
C SER A 59 -4.07 -5.04 -14.23
N LEU A 60 -5.07 -4.51 -14.96
CA LEU A 60 -6.05 -5.32 -15.68
C LEU A 60 -5.41 -6.16 -16.78
N GLN A 61 -4.50 -5.58 -17.58
CA GLN A 61 -3.77 -6.32 -18.61
C GLN A 61 -2.93 -7.46 -18.01
N LEU A 62 -2.25 -7.21 -16.89
CA LEU A 62 -1.45 -8.22 -16.19
C LEU A 62 -2.33 -9.31 -15.56
N GLY A 63 -3.44 -8.92 -14.93
CA GLY A 63 -4.41 -9.85 -14.36
C GLY A 63 -5.07 -10.75 -15.41
N ALA A 64 -5.25 -10.25 -16.64
CA ALA A 64 -5.81 -11.02 -17.75
C ALA A 64 -4.91 -12.18 -18.23
N ILE A 65 -3.59 -12.06 -18.04
CA ILE A 65 -2.61 -13.02 -18.57
C ILE A 65 -1.90 -13.86 -17.50
N LEU A 66 -2.11 -13.57 -16.22
CA LEU A 66 -1.51 -14.30 -15.10
C LEU A 66 -2.56 -15.16 -14.39
N PRO A 67 -2.60 -16.49 -14.63
CA PRO A 67 -3.69 -17.35 -14.14
C PRO A 67 -3.84 -17.43 -12.61
N MET A 68 -2.80 -17.07 -11.87
CA MET A 68 -2.81 -17.05 -10.41
C MET A 68 -3.16 -15.69 -9.80
N ALA A 69 -3.41 -14.65 -10.61
CA ALA A 69 -3.96 -13.37 -10.17
C ALA A 69 -5.47 -13.48 -9.81
N GLN A 70 -5.80 -14.39 -8.90
CA GLN A 70 -7.18 -14.76 -8.56
C GLN A 70 -7.73 -14.00 -7.35
N TRP A 71 -6.84 -13.49 -6.50
CA TRP A 71 -7.26 -12.64 -5.38
C TRP A 71 -7.49 -11.20 -5.87
N PRO A 72 -8.31 -10.40 -5.15
CA PRO A 72 -8.59 -9.04 -5.58
C PRO A 72 -7.31 -8.22 -5.78
N ALA A 73 -7.35 -7.28 -6.72
CA ALA A 73 -6.21 -6.39 -6.96
C ALA A 73 -6.21 -5.21 -5.98
N VAL A 74 -5.02 -4.69 -5.65
CA VAL A 74 -4.82 -3.54 -4.76
C VAL A 74 -4.32 -2.37 -5.61
N ASN A 75 -5.26 -1.58 -6.13
CA ASN A 75 -4.98 -0.48 -7.07
C ASN A 75 -5.06 0.91 -6.43
N CYS A 76 -5.90 1.07 -5.40
CA CYS A 76 -6.13 2.35 -4.72
C CYS A 76 -6.50 3.52 -5.65
N MET A 77 -7.04 3.25 -6.84
CA MET A 77 -7.43 4.29 -7.82
C MET A 77 -8.39 5.33 -7.23
N ASN A 78 -9.26 4.90 -6.31
CA ASN A 78 -10.24 5.76 -5.64
C ASN A 78 -9.62 6.73 -4.61
N ASN A 79 -8.31 6.61 -4.34
CA ASN A 79 -7.60 7.57 -3.48
C ASN A 79 -7.16 8.82 -4.25
N TYR A 80 -7.21 8.79 -5.58
CA TYR A 80 -6.86 9.90 -6.44
C TYR A 80 -8.12 10.68 -6.80
N SER A 81 -8.00 12.02 -6.89
CA SER A 81 -9.12 12.89 -7.29
C SER A 81 -9.48 12.74 -8.77
N ASP A 82 -8.55 12.22 -9.57
CA ASP A 82 -8.64 12.07 -11.01
C ASP A 82 -7.85 10.81 -11.42
N ASP A 83 -8.34 10.07 -12.40
CA ASP A 83 -7.73 8.82 -12.86
C ASP A 83 -6.83 8.97 -14.11
N LEU A 84 -6.76 10.19 -14.66
CA LEU A 84 -5.99 10.60 -15.84
C LEU A 84 -6.43 9.94 -17.17
N LEU A 85 -7.63 9.35 -17.22
CA LEU A 85 -8.15 8.71 -18.43
C LEU A 85 -9.19 9.60 -19.11
N ALA A 86 -9.17 9.65 -20.44
CA ALA A 86 -10.20 10.35 -21.21
C ALA A 86 -11.60 9.72 -21.00
N GLU A 87 -11.62 8.40 -20.81
CA GLU A 87 -12.79 7.63 -20.38
C GLU A 87 -12.42 6.80 -19.14
N PRO A 88 -13.01 7.10 -17.96
CA PRO A 88 -12.72 6.36 -16.73
C PRO A 88 -13.06 4.87 -16.82
N LEU A 89 -12.29 4.04 -16.09
CA LEU A 89 -12.58 2.61 -15.96
C LEU A 89 -13.87 2.40 -15.15
N VAL A 90 -14.79 1.60 -15.67
CA VAL A 90 -16.04 1.26 -14.98
C VAL A 90 -15.81 0.09 -14.02
N ILE A 91 -15.94 0.36 -12.72
CA ILE A 91 -15.91 -0.67 -11.67
C ILE A 91 -17.35 -1.08 -11.33
N ALA A 92 -17.71 -2.33 -11.59
CA ALA A 92 -19.04 -2.88 -11.31
C ALA A 92 -18.92 -4.18 -10.50
N GLY A 93 -19.55 -4.21 -9.32
CA GLY A 93 -19.56 -5.41 -8.46
C GLY A 93 -18.17 -5.86 -7.97
N GLY A 94 -17.19 -4.95 -7.94
CA GLY A 94 -15.80 -5.28 -7.60
C GLY A 94 -14.95 -5.77 -8.78
N TYR A 95 -15.47 -5.69 -10.01
CA TYR A 95 -14.79 -6.10 -11.23
C TYR A 95 -14.68 -4.92 -12.21
N ALA A 96 -13.74 -5.02 -13.15
CA ALA A 96 -13.61 -4.13 -14.29
C ALA A 96 -13.33 -4.95 -15.55
N HIS A 97 -13.76 -4.44 -16.70
CA HIS A 97 -13.42 -5.04 -17.99
C HIS A 97 -11.97 -4.71 -18.35
N VAL A 98 -11.25 -5.71 -18.89
CA VAL A 98 -9.92 -5.51 -19.46
C VAL A 98 -10.09 -4.75 -20.79
N PRO A 99 -9.48 -3.57 -20.96
CA PRO A 99 -9.61 -2.83 -22.21
C PRO A 99 -8.96 -3.58 -23.39
N GLU A 100 -9.59 -3.56 -24.57
CA GLU A 100 -9.19 -4.40 -25.72
C GLU A 100 -8.42 -3.66 -26.82
N ALA A 101 -8.39 -2.32 -26.78
CA ALA A 101 -7.63 -1.54 -27.76
C ALA A 101 -6.10 -1.73 -27.59
N PRO A 102 -5.29 -1.40 -28.61
CA PRO A 102 -3.83 -1.60 -28.54
C PRO A 102 -3.16 -0.92 -27.33
N GLY A 103 -2.06 -1.51 -26.87
CA GLY A 103 -1.33 -1.02 -25.70
C GLY A 103 -2.05 -1.40 -24.41
N LEU A 104 -2.32 -0.40 -23.54
CA LEU A 104 -3.14 -0.60 -22.34
C LEU A 104 -4.65 -0.58 -22.63
N GLY A 105 -5.03 -0.25 -23.87
CA GLY A 105 -6.42 -0.15 -24.31
C GLY A 105 -7.19 1.05 -23.77
N ILE A 106 -6.48 2.06 -23.26
CA ILE A 106 -7.05 3.31 -22.75
C ILE A 106 -6.52 4.52 -23.52
N GLN A 107 -7.22 5.64 -23.38
CA GLN A 107 -6.75 6.96 -23.83
C GLN A 107 -6.46 7.84 -22.61
N VAL A 108 -5.35 8.56 -22.67
CA VAL A 108 -4.94 9.49 -21.61
C VAL A 108 -5.68 10.81 -21.78
N ASP A 109 -6.14 11.40 -20.68
CA ASP A 109 -6.63 12.78 -20.70
C ASP A 109 -5.43 13.76 -20.68
N GLU A 110 -5.09 14.29 -21.85
CA GLU A 110 -4.00 15.25 -22.03
C GLU A 110 -4.28 16.60 -21.31
N GLU A 111 -5.54 16.98 -21.14
CA GLU A 111 -5.89 18.19 -20.38
C GLU A 111 -5.66 17.96 -18.89
N ALA A 112 -6.04 16.79 -18.36
CA ALA A 112 -5.72 16.39 -16.99
C ALA A 112 -4.21 16.32 -16.77
N LEU A 113 -3.44 15.74 -17.69
CA LEU A 113 -1.98 15.73 -17.60
C LEU A 113 -1.38 17.13 -17.54
N SER A 114 -1.90 18.06 -18.36
CA SER A 114 -1.46 19.46 -18.34
C SER A 114 -1.80 20.13 -17.01
N ARG A 115 -3.02 19.91 -16.51
CA ARG A 115 -3.55 20.47 -15.25
C ARG A 115 -2.76 20.00 -14.02
N TYR A 116 -2.41 18.72 -13.98
CA TYR A 116 -1.71 18.08 -12.85
C TYR A 116 -0.19 18.03 -13.02
N ARG A 117 0.35 18.64 -14.08
CA ARG A 117 1.79 18.74 -14.27
C ARG A 117 2.42 19.54 -13.12
N ALA A 118 3.29 18.88 -12.35
CA ALA A 118 4.10 19.55 -11.35
C ALA A 118 5.28 20.30 -12.02
N GLU A 119 5.49 21.57 -11.68
CA GLU A 119 6.59 22.40 -12.21
C GLU A 119 7.97 21.99 -11.66
N THR A 120 7.99 21.47 -10.43
CA THR A 120 9.17 20.90 -9.76
C THR A 120 8.75 19.64 -9.01
N ALA A 121 9.71 18.81 -8.58
CA ALA A 121 9.44 17.76 -7.61
C ALA A 121 8.94 18.42 -6.32
N CYS A 122 7.62 18.56 -6.19
CA CYS A 122 6.99 19.15 -5.02
C CYS A 122 7.16 18.14 -3.89
N GLU A 123 8.15 18.38 -3.02
CA GLU A 123 8.11 17.80 -1.69
C GLU A 123 6.93 18.45 -0.97
N LEU A 124 5.82 17.72 -0.89
CA LEU A 124 4.70 18.12 -0.07
C LEU A 124 5.20 18.26 1.37
N GLU A 125 4.95 19.42 1.98
CA GLU A 125 5.19 19.59 3.41
C GLU A 125 4.41 18.51 4.15
N ARG A 126 5.14 17.65 4.87
CA ARG A 126 4.51 16.57 5.63
C ARG A 126 3.76 17.20 6.79
N PRO A 127 2.43 17.06 6.87
CA PRO A 127 1.70 17.57 8.01
C PRO A 127 2.22 16.87 9.27
N GLN A 128 2.56 17.66 10.29
CA GLN A 128 3.02 17.11 11.56
C GLN A 128 1.82 16.51 12.29
N ALA A 129 1.92 15.23 12.63
CA ALA A 129 0.89 14.53 13.36
C ALA A 129 1.51 13.46 14.28
N LEU A 130 0.98 13.36 15.49
CA LEU A 130 1.28 12.27 16.40
C LEU A 130 0.45 11.04 16.02
N LEU A 131 1.12 9.93 15.74
CA LEU A 131 0.50 8.62 15.56
C LEU A 131 0.54 7.89 16.91
N SER A 132 -0.62 7.71 17.54
CA SER A 132 -0.73 7.08 18.86
C SER A 132 -1.40 5.73 18.73
N ILE A 133 -0.65 4.65 18.92
CA ILE A 133 -1.16 3.28 18.95
C ILE A 133 -1.58 2.97 20.38
N VAL A 134 -2.82 2.53 20.57
CA VAL A 134 -3.40 2.21 21.88
C VAL A 134 -3.76 0.74 21.91
N TRP A 135 -3.18 0.00 22.85
CA TRP A 135 -3.47 -1.42 23.06
C TRP A 135 -4.55 -1.63 24.14
N PRO A 136 -5.31 -2.74 24.06
CA PRO A 136 -6.12 -3.21 25.16
C PRO A 136 -5.25 -3.37 26.42
N GLY A 137 -5.66 -2.76 27.53
CA GLY A 137 -4.85 -2.70 28.77
C GLY A 137 -4.20 -1.35 29.02
N GLY A 138 -4.43 -0.36 28.15
CA GLY A 138 -4.06 1.03 28.37
C GLY A 138 -2.64 1.38 27.93
N MET A 139 -1.83 0.44 27.44
CA MET A 139 -0.52 0.78 26.86
C MET A 139 -0.72 1.68 25.64
N VAL A 140 0.06 2.76 25.56
CA VAL A 140 0.07 3.69 24.43
C VAL A 140 1.50 3.85 23.91
N ARG A 141 1.64 3.99 22.60
CA ARG A 141 2.90 4.36 21.96
C ARG A 141 2.69 5.46 20.95
N HIS A 142 3.43 6.55 21.11
CA HIS A 142 3.38 7.72 20.24
C HIS A 142 4.59 7.75 19.31
N TYR A 143 4.33 8.07 18.04
CA TYR A 143 5.30 8.18 16.98
C TYR A 143 5.11 9.50 16.23
N ALA A 144 6.21 10.05 15.70
CA ALA A 144 6.16 11.27 14.89
C ALA A 144 5.88 10.99 13.40
N ASP A 145 6.11 9.76 12.95
CA ASP A 145 5.88 9.34 11.57
C ASP A 145 5.67 7.83 11.46
N ILE A 146 5.14 7.39 10.32
CA ILE A 146 4.78 5.99 10.08
C ILE A 146 6.01 5.07 9.93
N HIS A 147 7.16 5.58 9.50
CA HIS A 147 8.37 4.77 9.37
C HIS A 147 8.93 4.38 10.74
N GLN A 148 8.75 5.21 11.78
CA GLN A 148 9.07 4.81 13.15
C GLN A 148 8.23 3.62 13.61
N VAL A 149 6.92 3.62 13.31
CA VAL A 149 6.02 2.49 13.62
C VAL A 149 6.54 1.21 12.97
N TRP A 150 6.87 1.27 11.67
CA TRP A 150 7.38 0.12 10.94
C TRP A 150 8.72 -0.35 11.49
N THR A 151 9.64 0.56 11.76
CA THR A 151 10.97 0.24 12.30
C THR A 151 10.86 -0.45 13.66
N ASP A 152 10.02 0.09 14.55
CA ASP A 152 9.76 -0.48 15.88
C ASP A 152 9.07 -1.85 15.79
N GLY A 153 8.15 -2.01 14.84
CA GLY A 153 7.51 -3.28 14.53
C GLY A 153 8.47 -4.34 13.99
N PHE A 154 9.30 -4.00 13.00
CA PHE A 154 10.31 -4.90 12.44
C PHE A 154 11.39 -5.31 13.45
N ALA A 155 11.67 -4.44 14.44
CA ALA A 155 12.54 -4.77 15.57
C ALA A 155 11.88 -5.74 16.58
N GLY A 156 10.58 -6.06 16.43
CA GLY A 156 9.84 -6.94 17.33
C GLY A 156 9.40 -6.28 18.63
N ASN A 157 9.47 -4.95 18.72
CA ASN A 157 9.13 -4.20 19.95
C ASN A 157 7.62 -3.93 20.10
N ILE A 158 6.83 -4.24 19.06
CA ILE A 158 5.39 -4.08 19.03
C ILE A 158 4.73 -5.47 19.07
N PRO A 159 3.75 -5.70 19.95
CA PRO A 159 2.97 -6.95 19.93
C PRO A 159 2.28 -7.16 18.58
N ALA A 160 2.29 -8.40 18.08
CA ALA A 160 1.63 -8.75 16.83
C ALA A 160 0.10 -8.52 16.93
N GLN A 161 -0.40 -7.55 16.17
CA GLN A 161 -1.82 -7.22 15.89
C GLN A 161 -2.85 -7.75 16.90
N ALA A 162 -2.73 -7.31 18.17
CA ALA A 162 -3.68 -7.70 19.20
C ALA A 162 -5.09 -7.18 18.87
N ARG A 163 -6.13 -7.99 19.15
CA ARG A 163 -7.52 -7.59 18.93
C ARG A 163 -7.85 -6.36 19.77
N GLY A 164 -8.40 -5.32 19.15
CA GLY A 164 -8.82 -4.09 19.85
C GLY A 164 -7.75 -3.00 19.92
N VAL A 165 -6.60 -3.20 19.27
CA VAL A 165 -5.62 -2.12 19.06
C VAL A 165 -6.23 -1.05 18.16
N THR A 166 -6.08 0.22 18.54
CA THR A 166 -6.51 1.37 17.74
C THR A 166 -5.35 2.31 17.47
N MET A 167 -5.44 3.11 16.41
CA MET A 167 -4.49 4.18 16.11
C MET A 167 -5.24 5.51 16.06
N LYS A 168 -4.78 6.49 16.84
CA LYS A 168 -5.25 7.87 16.81
C LYS A 168 -4.20 8.74 16.13
N VAL A 169 -4.60 9.45 15.07
CA VAL A 169 -3.79 10.48 14.41
C VAL A 169 -4.19 11.82 15.00
N THR A 170 -3.25 12.52 15.64
CA THR A 170 -3.50 13.82 16.27
C THR A 170 -2.65 14.88 15.55
N PRO A 171 -3.25 15.71 14.68
CA PRO A 171 -2.58 16.85 14.07
C PRO A 171 -2.04 17.82 15.13
N ASP A 172 -1.08 18.66 14.75
CA ASP A 172 -0.66 19.80 15.58
C ASP A 172 -1.88 20.66 15.96
N ASP A 173 -2.18 20.72 17.26
CA ASP A 173 -3.28 21.51 17.82
C ASP A 173 -2.81 22.85 18.43
N GLY A 174 -1.52 23.18 18.25
CA GLY A 174 -0.89 24.40 18.74
C GLY A 174 -0.63 24.42 20.24
N THR A 175 -0.86 23.31 20.96
CA THR A 175 -0.66 23.25 22.41
C THR A 175 0.81 22.98 22.78
N PRO A 176 1.31 23.56 23.88
CA PRO A 176 2.64 23.23 24.39
C PRO A 176 2.82 21.74 24.70
N GLU A 177 1.75 21.07 25.16
CA GLU A 177 1.73 19.64 25.49
C GLU A 177 1.94 18.79 24.24
N TRP A 178 1.24 19.11 23.15
CA TRP A 178 1.43 18.42 21.87
C TRP A 178 2.85 18.65 21.34
N ALA A 179 3.34 19.89 21.39
CA ALA A 179 4.67 20.25 20.90
C ALA A 179 5.80 19.51 21.66
N ASP A 180 5.69 19.39 22.98
CA ASP A 180 6.63 18.59 23.79
C ASP A 180 6.60 17.11 23.40
N LEU A 181 5.40 16.53 23.33
CA LEU A 181 5.24 15.11 22.99
C LEU A 181 5.75 14.80 21.59
N PHE A 182 5.46 15.66 20.61
CA PHE A 182 5.95 15.53 19.25
C PHE A 182 7.47 15.67 19.17
N ALA A 183 8.08 16.66 19.84
CA ALA A 183 9.53 16.82 19.88
C ALA A 183 10.26 15.62 20.52
N ARG A 184 9.62 14.94 21.48
CA ARG A 184 10.12 13.68 22.06
C ARG A 184 9.96 12.52 21.08
N ALA A 185 8.78 12.39 20.47
CA ALA A 185 8.48 11.36 19.47
C ALA A 185 9.38 11.45 18.23
N GLN A 186 9.83 12.64 17.84
CA GLN A 186 10.79 12.85 16.76
C GLN A 186 12.16 12.21 17.04
N LYS A 187 12.53 12.01 18.32
CA LYS A 187 13.80 11.39 18.70
C LYS A 187 13.69 9.87 18.82
N ALA A 188 12.59 9.38 19.39
CA ALA A 188 12.30 7.96 19.56
C ALA A 188 10.81 7.77 19.92
N PRO A 189 10.24 6.56 19.70
CA PRO A 189 8.89 6.25 20.16
C PRO A 189 8.70 6.57 21.66
N VAL A 190 7.61 7.24 22.01
CA VAL A 190 7.28 7.57 23.41
C VAL A 190 6.30 6.54 23.95
N HIS A 191 6.64 5.92 25.07
CA HIS A 191 5.77 4.96 25.77
C HIS A 191 4.93 5.69 26.81
N ASP A 192 3.62 5.39 26.85
CA ASP A 192 2.68 6.02 27.77
C ASP A 192 1.55 5.04 28.17
N VAL A 193 0.66 5.49 29.06
CA VAL A 193 -0.54 4.76 29.50
C VAL A 193 -1.79 5.65 29.45
N ALA A 194 -2.91 5.10 28.94
CA ALA A 194 -4.21 5.76 28.77
C ALA A 194 -5.08 5.74 30.05
#